data_AF-A0A077ZRS5-F1
#
_entry.id   AF-A0A077ZRS5-F1
#
_cell.length_a   1.000
_cell.length_b   1.000
_cell.length_c   1.000
_cell.angle_alpha   90.00
_cell.angle_beta   90.00
_cell.angle_gamma   90.00
#
_symmetry.space_group_name_H-M   'P 1'
#
loop_
_entity.id
_entity.type
_entity.pdbx_description
1 polymer ?
#
loop_
_entity_poly.entity_id
_entity_poly.type
_entity_poly.pdbx_seq_one_letter_code
_entity_poly.pdbx_strand_id
1 'polypeptide(L)'
;MIAVISESYERVMQNLVAEAYKVKANMIAEREQLFSNDDLNKSELFPAYIVVRRQIKSESNDGGEWQGFIKDLKYTIRTTSAKSKGEIIQNLQQSIGKLDNGNEQNLKLMSGELSEQIKILKQQFEKTSEDSGKEIKLIKEQQSQYKESILLQIDSIVQSLQAQSKDLDLKVVGVDTKIMGLDTKVENLEVYGKGLNDKIESLDSKVTEIQNNMEFIKDSMTLLLQKNNQ
;
A
#
# COMPACT_ATOMS: atom_id res chain seq x y z
N MET A 1 -20.51 -12.82 -81.34
CA MET A 1 -19.71 -13.57 -82.34
C MET A 1 -18.42 -12.85 -82.68
N ILE A 2 -18.45 -11.57 -83.12
CA ILE A 2 -17.25 -10.79 -83.45
C ILE A 2 -16.25 -10.69 -82.27
N ALA A 3 -16.69 -10.34 -81.06
CA ALA A 3 -15.81 -10.23 -79.89
C ALA A 3 -15.11 -11.56 -79.51
N VAL A 4 -15.80 -12.69 -79.65
CA VAL A 4 -15.26 -14.04 -79.36
C VAL A 4 -14.22 -14.45 -80.41
N ILE A 5 -14.44 -14.06 -81.67
CA ILE A 5 -13.47 -14.26 -82.76
C ILE A 5 -12.24 -13.37 -82.53
N SER A 6 -12.41 -12.12 -82.09
CA SER A 6 -11.31 -11.21 -81.76
C SER A 6 -10.44 -11.72 -80.61
N GLU A 7 -11.06 -12.15 -79.51
CA GLU A 7 -10.36 -12.70 -78.34
C GLU A 7 -9.60 -14.00 -78.67
N SER A 8 -10.21 -14.86 -79.48
CA SER A 8 -9.58 -16.09 -79.98
C SER A 8 -8.38 -15.79 -80.89
N TYR A 9 -8.53 -14.85 -81.82
CA TYR A 9 -7.44 -14.42 -82.71
C TYR A 9 -6.29 -13.80 -81.93
N GLU A 10 -6.58 -12.96 -80.94
CA GLU A 10 -5.59 -12.32 -80.09
C GLU A 10 -4.78 -13.36 -79.30
N ARG A 11 -5.43 -14.37 -78.69
CA ARG A 11 -4.75 -15.48 -78.02
C ARG A 11 -3.88 -16.31 -78.97
N VAL A 12 -4.38 -16.63 -80.16
CA VAL A 12 -3.62 -17.37 -81.18
C VAL A 12 -2.40 -16.57 -81.62
N MET A 13 -2.54 -15.25 -81.82
CA MET A 13 -1.43 -14.37 -82.16
C MET A 13 -0.39 -14.26 -81.05
N GLN A 14 -0.82 -14.14 -79.78
CA GLN A 14 0.08 -14.15 -78.63
C GLN A 14 0.86 -15.47 -78.53
N ASN A 15 0.18 -16.60 -78.75
CA ASN A 15 0.82 -17.93 -78.76
C ASN A 15 1.83 -18.06 -79.90
N LEU A 16 1.51 -17.60 -81.11
CA LEU A 16 2.44 -17.59 -82.25
C LEU A 16 3.71 -16.78 -81.96
N VAL A 17 3.56 -15.60 -81.36
CA VAL A 17 4.69 -14.75 -80.96
C VAL A 17 5.54 -15.44 -79.88
N ALA A 18 4.90 -16.03 -78.87
CA ALA A 18 5.57 -16.76 -77.81
C ALA A 18 6.33 -17.99 -78.34
N GLU A 19 5.71 -18.74 -79.25
CA GLU A 19 6.33 -19.90 -79.91
C GLU A 19 7.51 -19.48 -80.78
N ALA A 20 7.41 -18.37 -81.52
CA ALA A 20 8.53 -17.81 -82.28
C ALA A 20 9.72 -17.42 -81.39
N TYR A 21 9.47 -16.80 -80.24
CA TYR A 21 10.53 -16.50 -79.27
C TYR A 21 11.13 -17.77 -78.65
N LYS A 22 10.29 -18.76 -78.32
CA LYS A 22 10.74 -20.06 -77.80
C LYS A 22 11.65 -20.79 -78.79
N VAL A 23 11.28 -20.83 -80.06
CA VAL A 23 12.11 -21.43 -81.11
C VAL A 23 13.44 -20.68 -81.24
N LYS A 24 13.43 -19.34 -81.26
CA LYS A 24 14.67 -18.54 -81.30
C LYS A 24 15.56 -18.77 -80.08
N ALA A 25 14.98 -18.83 -78.89
CA ALA A 25 15.72 -19.10 -77.66
C ALA A 25 16.36 -20.50 -77.69
N ASN A 26 15.62 -21.51 -78.15
CA ASN A 26 16.15 -22.86 -78.34
C ASN A 26 17.30 -22.88 -79.36
N MET A 27 17.16 -22.18 -80.50
CA MET A 27 18.23 -22.06 -81.50
C MET A 27 19.48 -21.36 -80.96
N ILE A 28 19.31 -20.38 -80.07
CA ILE A 28 20.43 -19.71 -79.39
C ILE A 28 21.10 -20.70 -78.43
N ALA A 29 20.32 -21.38 -77.58
CA ALA A 29 20.84 -22.36 -76.62
C ALA A 29 21.59 -23.52 -77.29
N GLU A 30 21.05 -24.05 -78.40
CA GLU A 30 21.71 -25.08 -79.21
C GLU A 30 23.05 -24.59 -79.79
N ARG A 31 23.12 -23.32 -80.20
CA ARG A 31 24.37 -22.71 -80.67
C ARG A 31 25.35 -22.44 -79.54
N GLU A 32 24.86 -22.01 -78.37
CA GLU A 32 25.69 -21.77 -77.18
C GLU A 32 26.41 -23.05 -76.72
N GLN A 33 25.78 -24.22 -76.87
CA GLN A 33 26.39 -25.53 -76.58
C GLN A 33 27.60 -25.88 -77.46
N LEU A 34 27.76 -25.22 -78.61
CA LEU A 34 28.91 -25.43 -79.51
C LEU A 34 30.15 -24.62 -79.10
N PHE A 35 30.00 -23.67 -78.17
CA PHE A 35 31.11 -22.84 -77.68
C PHE A 35 31.78 -23.48 -76.46
N SER A 36 33.10 -23.36 -76.36
CA SER A 36 33.82 -23.72 -75.14
C SER A 36 33.64 -22.65 -74.05
N ASN A 37 33.92 -22.98 -72.79
CA ASN A 37 33.90 -22.00 -71.70
C ASN A 37 34.85 -20.82 -71.94
N ASP A 38 35.96 -21.04 -72.67
CA ASP A 38 36.89 -19.97 -73.04
C ASP A 38 36.30 -19.05 -74.12
N ASP A 39 35.47 -19.59 -75.02
CA ASP A 39 34.80 -18.81 -76.08
C ASP A 39 33.70 -17.90 -75.54
N LEU A 40 32.96 -18.35 -74.53
CA LEU A 40 31.90 -17.56 -73.88
C LEU A 40 32.42 -16.29 -73.19
N ASN A 41 33.71 -16.28 -72.84
CA ASN A 41 34.37 -15.11 -72.24
C ASN A 41 35.04 -14.19 -73.29
N LYS A 42 35.01 -14.54 -74.59
CA LYS A 42 35.57 -13.70 -75.65
C LYS A 42 34.66 -12.52 -75.95
N SER A 43 35.13 -11.32 -75.60
CA SER A 43 34.44 -10.05 -75.91
C SER A 43 34.21 -9.82 -77.41
N GLU A 44 34.88 -10.54 -78.31
CA GLU A 44 34.64 -10.51 -79.75
C GLU A 44 33.33 -11.21 -80.16
N LEU A 45 32.97 -12.29 -79.45
CA LEU A 45 31.74 -13.06 -79.69
C LEU A 45 30.57 -12.52 -78.83
N PHE A 46 30.86 -12.07 -77.61
CA PHE A 46 29.86 -11.59 -76.65
C PHE A 46 30.26 -10.21 -76.07
N PRO A 47 30.01 -9.11 -76.80
CA PRO A 47 30.35 -7.77 -76.33
C PRO A 47 29.44 -7.31 -75.18
N ALA A 48 30.02 -6.68 -74.15
CA ALA A 48 29.28 -6.16 -72.98
C ALA A 48 28.32 -4.99 -73.31
N TYR A 49 28.46 -4.41 -74.49
CA TYR A 49 27.62 -3.31 -74.98
C TYR A 49 27.31 -3.52 -76.44
N ILE A 50 26.06 -3.22 -76.82
CA ILE A 50 25.63 -3.21 -78.21
C ILE A 50 25.73 -1.77 -78.70
N VAL A 51 26.64 -1.51 -79.65
CA VAL A 51 26.76 -0.19 -80.27
C VAL A 51 25.70 -0.04 -81.36
N VAL A 52 24.63 0.68 -81.04
CA VAL A 52 23.60 1.05 -82.02
C VAL A 52 24.02 2.36 -82.69
N ARG A 53 24.30 2.33 -83.99
CA ARG A 53 24.73 3.50 -84.77
C ARG A 53 23.53 4.15 -85.45
N ARG A 54 23.49 5.49 -85.49
CA ARG A 54 22.51 6.27 -86.28
C ARG A 54 22.83 6.10 -87.77
N GLN A 55 21.83 5.82 -88.61
CA GLN A 55 22.01 5.85 -90.06
C GLN A 55 22.37 7.29 -90.49
N ILE A 56 23.55 7.46 -91.10
CA ILE A 56 24.00 8.74 -91.65
C ILE A 56 23.48 8.82 -93.08
N LYS A 57 22.24 9.29 -93.24
CA LYS A 57 21.70 10.04 -94.40
C LYS A 57 20.16 10.03 -94.36
N SER A 58 19.58 11.12 -93.87
CA SER A 58 18.60 11.92 -94.61
C SER A 58 18.30 13.15 -93.76
N GLU A 59 18.77 14.28 -94.26
CA GLU A 59 18.34 15.65 -93.95
C GLU A 59 18.33 16.09 -92.48
N SER A 60 19.26 17.01 -92.22
CA SER A 60 19.25 17.99 -91.15
C SER A 60 17.88 18.66 -91.05
N ASN A 61 17.01 18.11 -90.20
CA ASN A 61 16.01 18.89 -89.53
C ASN A 61 16.20 18.77 -88.03
N ASP A 62 16.10 19.93 -87.42
CA ASP A 62 16.54 20.28 -86.09
C ASP A 62 15.78 19.50 -85.00
N GLY A 63 16.52 19.05 -83.97
CA GLY A 63 16.00 18.23 -82.89
C GLY A 63 16.36 16.75 -83.03
N GLY A 64 17.49 16.35 -82.42
CA GLY A 64 18.00 14.97 -82.34
C GLY A 64 17.08 13.99 -81.63
N GLU A 65 15.89 13.76 -82.18
CA GLU A 65 14.95 12.76 -81.72
C GLU A 65 15.41 11.38 -82.21
N TRP A 66 15.63 10.49 -81.25
CA TRP A 66 15.81 9.06 -81.48
C TRP A 66 14.64 8.53 -82.31
N GLN A 67 14.85 8.16 -83.58
CA GLN A 67 13.78 7.59 -84.41
C GLN A 67 13.59 6.10 -84.16
N GLY A 68 12.32 5.66 -84.15
CA GLY A 68 11.91 4.25 -84.10
C GLY A 68 12.16 3.56 -82.77
N PHE A 69 12.78 2.38 -82.81
CA PHE A 69 12.97 1.45 -81.69
C PHE A 69 13.43 2.11 -80.38
N ILE A 70 14.32 3.10 -80.43
CA ILE A 70 14.83 3.75 -79.22
C ILE A 70 13.78 4.69 -78.58
N LYS A 71 12.91 5.32 -79.37
CA LYS A 71 11.77 6.09 -78.85
C LYS A 71 10.81 5.16 -78.12
N ASP A 72 10.53 4.01 -78.72
CA ASP A 72 9.63 3.00 -78.16
C ASP A 72 10.20 2.39 -76.87
N LEU A 73 11.51 2.11 -76.84
CA LEU A 73 12.20 1.62 -75.66
C LEU A 73 12.16 2.65 -74.52
N LYS A 74 12.48 3.91 -74.81
CA LYS A 74 12.45 4.99 -73.82
C LYS A 74 11.03 5.21 -73.28
N TYR A 75 10.04 5.17 -74.16
CA TYR A 75 8.63 5.28 -73.79
C TYR A 75 8.20 4.08 -72.91
N THR A 76 8.59 2.87 -73.28
CA THR A 76 8.33 1.65 -72.51
C THR A 76 8.93 1.74 -71.11
N ILE A 77 10.21 2.08 -70.98
CA ILE A 77 10.89 2.24 -69.69
C ILE A 77 10.19 3.32 -68.84
N ARG A 78 9.84 4.46 -69.46
CA ARG A 78 9.19 5.55 -68.75
C ARG A 78 7.80 5.15 -68.25
N THR A 79 7.02 4.46 -69.07
CA THR A 79 5.65 4.04 -68.73
C THR A 79 5.65 2.91 -67.70
N THR A 80 6.53 1.91 -67.83
CA THR A 80 6.64 0.83 -66.83
C THR A 80 7.14 1.35 -65.49
N SER A 81 8.15 2.24 -65.49
CA SER A 81 8.64 2.87 -64.26
C SER A 81 7.57 3.74 -63.59
N ALA A 82 6.82 4.52 -64.36
CA ALA A 82 5.72 5.33 -63.82
C ALA A 82 4.60 4.46 -63.21
N LYS A 83 4.20 3.37 -63.89
CA LYS A 83 3.21 2.42 -63.37
C LYS A 83 3.68 1.76 -62.06
N SER A 84 4.89 1.24 -62.04
CA SER A 84 5.48 0.62 -60.85
C SER A 84 5.54 1.59 -59.66
N LYS A 85 5.94 2.85 -59.88
CA LYS A 85 5.90 3.89 -58.84
C LYS A 85 4.49 4.14 -58.32
N GLY A 86 3.49 4.20 -59.22
CA GLY A 86 2.09 4.35 -58.84
C GLY A 86 1.58 3.20 -57.96
N GLU A 87 1.88 1.95 -58.35
CA GLU A 87 1.52 0.75 -57.59
C GLU A 87 2.18 0.72 -56.21
N ILE A 88 3.47 1.07 -56.12
CA ILE A 88 4.18 1.17 -54.83
C ILE A 88 3.51 2.19 -53.92
N ILE A 89 3.20 3.39 -54.43
CA ILE A 89 2.53 4.45 -53.65
C ILE A 89 1.15 3.99 -53.18
N GLN A 90 0.37 3.36 -54.05
CA GLN A 90 -0.96 2.87 -53.70
C GLN A 90 -0.90 1.80 -52.60
N ASN A 91 0.04 0.85 -52.71
CA ASN A 91 0.24 -0.17 -51.67
C ASN A 91 0.68 0.45 -50.34
N LEU A 92 1.57 1.44 -50.36
CA LEU A 92 1.98 2.17 -49.15
C LEU A 92 0.80 2.90 -48.51
N GLN A 93 -0.03 3.59 -49.30
CA GLN A 93 -1.22 4.28 -48.80
C GLN A 93 -2.24 3.32 -48.17
N GLN A 94 -2.46 2.15 -48.79
CA GLN A 94 -3.34 1.13 -48.23
C GLN A 94 -2.81 0.56 -46.91
N SER A 95 -1.49 0.34 -46.81
CA SER A 95 -0.85 -0.12 -45.57
C SER A 95 -0.93 0.93 -44.45
N ILE A 96 -0.74 2.20 -44.77
CA ILE A 96 -0.88 3.32 -43.82
C ILE A 96 -2.33 3.40 -43.29
N GLY A 97 -3.32 3.36 -44.19
CA GLY A 97 -4.73 3.40 -43.77
C GLY A 97 -5.15 2.22 -42.88
N LYS A 98 -4.56 1.03 -43.07
CA LYS A 98 -4.77 -0.12 -42.17
C LYS A 98 -4.13 0.08 -40.80
N LEU A 99 -2.92 0.66 -40.75
CA LEU A 99 -2.23 0.98 -39.50
C LEU A 99 -2.99 2.03 -38.67
N ASP A 100 -3.47 3.09 -39.32
CA ASP A 100 -4.22 4.16 -38.64
C ASP A 100 -5.52 3.62 -38.01
N ASN A 101 -6.27 2.81 -38.75
CA ASN A 101 -7.49 2.19 -38.25
C ASN A 101 -7.23 1.21 -37.10
N GLY A 102 -6.15 0.41 -37.18
CA GLY A 102 -5.76 -0.50 -36.12
C GLY A 102 -5.35 0.23 -34.84
N ASN A 103 -4.63 1.34 -34.97
CA ASN A 103 -4.25 2.18 -33.83
C ASN A 103 -5.47 2.84 -33.16
N GLU A 104 -6.43 3.34 -33.94
CA GLU A 104 -7.64 3.94 -33.39
C GLU A 104 -8.49 2.91 -32.62
N GLN A 105 -8.60 1.68 -33.14
CA GLN A 105 -9.31 0.59 -32.45
C GLN A 105 -8.62 0.19 -31.14
N ASN A 106 -7.29 0.05 -31.15
CA ASN A 106 -6.52 -0.27 -29.94
C ASN A 106 -6.64 0.83 -28.87
N LEU A 107 -6.59 2.11 -29.27
CA LEU A 107 -6.80 3.24 -28.37
C LEU A 107 -8.20 3.21 -27.74
N LYS A 108 -9.24 2.92 -28.52
CA LYS A 108 -10.62 2.78 -28.01
C LYS A 108 -10.74 1.65 -27.00
N LEU A 109 -10.18 0.47 -27.31
CA LEU A 109 -10.18 -0.68 -26.39
C LEU A 109 -9.47 -0.35 -25.07
N MET A 110 -8.25 0.19 -25.13
CA MET A 110 -7.50 0.60 -23.94
C MET A 110 -8.26 1.64 -23.11
N SER A 111 -8.89 2.62 -23.76
CA SER A 111 -9.67 3.65 -23.06
C SER A 111 -10.90 3.07 -22.34
N GLY A 112 -11.56 2.07 -22.95
CA GLY A 112 -12.69 1.37 -22.36
C GLY A 112 -12.28 0.55 -21.15
N GLU A 113 -11.19 -0.21 -21.26
CA GLU A 113 -10.64 -1.00 -20.15
C GLU A 113 -10.22 -0.11 -18.96
N LEU A 114 -9.54 1.01 -19.23
CA LEU A 114 -9.17 1.98 -18.21
C LEU A 114 -10.40 2.59 -17.53
N SER A 115 -11.44 2.92 -18.29
CA SER A 115 -12.70 3.44 -17.73
C SER A 115 -13.36 2.44 -16.79
N GLU A 116 -13.39 1.16 -17.16
CA GLU A 116 -14.01 0.12 -16.32
C GLU A 116 -13.18 -0.14 -15.06
N GLN A 117 -11.85 -0.17 -15.16
CA GLN A 117 -10.96 -0.26 -13.99
C GLN A 117 -11.17 0.91 -13.01
N ILE A 118 -11.28 2.15 -13.52
CA ILE A 118 -11.56 3.34 -12.70
C ILE A 118 -12.90 3.20 -11.98
N LYS A 119 -13.92 2.67 -12.66
CA LYS A 119 -15.26 2.46 -12.08
C LYS A 119 -15.23 1.42 -10.96
N ILE A 120 -14.54 0.30 -11.16
CA ILE A 120 -14.37 -0.76 -10.15
C ILE A 120 -13.63 -0.20 -8.92
N LEU A 121 -12.54 0.54 -9.13
CA LEU A 121 -11.76 1.16 -8.05
C LEU A 121 -12.61 2.13 -7.22
N LYS A 122 -13.45 2.96 -7.87
CA LYS A 122 -14.37 3.86 -7.16
C LYS A 122 -15.37 3.11 -6.29
N GLN A 123 -15.98 2.06 -6.82
CA GLN A 123 -16.94 1.24 -6.07
C GLN A 123 -16.28 0.54 -4.87
N GLN A 124 -15.07 0.01 -5.06
CA GLN A 124 -14.30 -0.59 -3.96
C GLN A 124 -13.98 0.44 -2.88
N PHE A 125 -13.54 1.64 -3.28
CA PHE A 125 -13.24 2.72 -2.35
C PHE A 125 -14.47 3.16 -1.53
N GLU A 126 -15.61 3.36 -2.20
CA GLU A 126 -16.87 3.71 -1.52
C GLU A 126 -17.29 2.66 -0.50
N LYS A 127 -17.24 1.37 -0.89
CA LYS A 127 -17.55 0.26 0.01
C LYS A 127 -16.63 0.23 1.22
N THR A 128 -15.31 0.32 1.01
CA THR A 128 -14.33 0.35 2.10
C THR A 128 -14.55 1.54 3.02
N SER A 129 -14.84 2.72 2.46
CA SER A 129 -15.13 3.92 3.25
C SER A 129 -16.39 3.76 4.10
N GLU A 130 -17.43 3.12 3.58
CA GLU A 130 -18.67 2.86 4.30
C GLU A 130 -18.46 1.86 5.45
N ASP A 131 -17.73 0.77 5.18
CA ASP A 131 -17.42 -0.27 6.16
C ASP A 131 -16.57 0.29 7.31
N SER A 132 -15.53 1.06 7.00
CA SER A 132 -14.74 1.78 8.02
C SER A 132 -15.60 2.76 8.83
N GLY A 133 -16.57 3.43 8.19
CA GLY A 133 -17.51 4.32 8.89
C GLY A 133 -18.40 3.57 9.90
N LYS A 134 -18.82 2.34 9.58
CA LYS A 134 -19.60 1.47 10.49
C LYS A 134 -18.75 0.99 11.66
N GLU A 135 -17.52 0.54 11.41
CA GLU A 135 -16.58 0.11 12.46
C GLU A 135 -16.28 1.24 13.45
N ILE A 136 -16.03 2.46 12.97
CA ILE A 136 -15.79 3.63 13.83
C ILE A 136 -17.00 3.93 14.72
N LYS A 137 -18.23 3.81 14.21
CA LYS A 137 -19.44 4.00 15.02
C LYS A 137 -19.57 2.95 16.11
N LEU A 138 -19.33 1.68 15.77
CA LEU A 138 -19.37 0.58 16.73
C LEU A 138 -18.34 0.75 17.85
N ILE A 139 -17.10 1.12 17.50
CA ILE A 139 -16.03 1.38 18.48
C ILE A 139 -16.41 2.52 19.43
N LYS A 140 -16.99 3.61 18.90
CA LYS A 140 -17.44 4.74 19.74
C LYS A 140 -18.52 4.33 20.73
N GLU A 141 -19.47 3.51 20.29
CA GLU A 141 -20.55 3.02 21.14
C GLU A 141 -20.01 2.10 22.24
N GLN A 142 -19.13 1.17 21.90
CA GLN A 142 -18.44 0.30 22.86
C GLN A 142 -17.63 1.10 23.89
N GLN A 143 -16.89 2.14 23.45
CA GLN A 143 -16.15 3.02 24.35
C GLN A 143 -17.07 3.75 25.33
N SER A 144 -18.24 4.22 24.86
CA SER A 144 -19.22 4.87 25.72
C SER A 144 -19.78 3.91 26.77
N GLN A 145 -20.09 2.66 26.37
CA GLN A 145 -20.58 1.63 27.29
C GLN A 145 -19.53 1.25 28.34
N TYR A 146 -18.26 1.09 27.92
CA TYR A 146 -17.17 0.76 28.84
C TYR A 146 -16.94 1.88 29.86
N LYS A 147 -16.98 3.14 29.41
CA LYS A 147 -16.87 4.32 30.29
C LYS A 147 -17.98 4.34 31.34
N GLU A 148 -19.23 4.09 30.93
CA GLU A 148 -20.37 4.06 31.85
C GLU A 148 -20.25 2.92 32.86
N SER A 149 -19.83 1.73 32.42
CA SER A 149 -19.62 0.59 33.32
C SER A 149 -18.55 0.87 34.38
N ILE A 150 -17.44 1.50 33.99
CA ILE A 150 -16.39 1.91 34.94
C ILE A 150 -16.92 2.92 35.94
N LEU A 151 -17.68 3.93 35.50
CA LEU A 151 -18.25 4.93 36.39
C LEU A 151 -19.14 4.29 37.46
N LEU A 152 -20.03 3.38 37.06
CA LEU A 152 -20.89 2.65 37.98
C LEU A 152 -20.09 1.80 39.00
N GLN A 153 -19.00 1.16 38.55
CA GLN A 153 -18.14 0.39 39.45
C GLN A 153 -17.41 1.29 40.46
N ILE A 154 -16.89 2.43 40.00
CA ILE A 154 -16.23 3.41 40.88
C ILE A 154 -17.22 3.93 41.92
N ASP A 155 -18.42 4.32 41.52
CA ASP A 155 -19.45 4.81 42.44
C ASP A 155 -19.80 3.77 43.51
N SER A 156 -19.92 2.49 43.13
CA SER A 156 -20.19 1.40 44.06
C SER A 156 -19.03 1.23 45.07
N ILE A 157 -17.78 1.28 44.61
CA ILE A 157 -16.60 1.20 45.48
C ILE A 157 -16.55 2.38 46.45
N VAL A 158 -16.81 3.60 45.96
CA VAL A 158 -16.82 4.81 46.79
C VAL A 158 -17.89 4.72 47.88
N GLN A 159 -19.10 4.28 47.55
CA GLN A 159 -20.17 4.08 48.54
C GLN A 159 -19.80 3.04 49.60
N SER A 160 -19.16 1.94 49.19
CA SER A 160 -18.70 0.90 50.11
C SER A 160 -17.63 1.43 51.08
N LEU A 161 -16.64 2.16 50.56
CA LEU A 161 -15.60 2.78 51.38
C LEU A 161 -16.16 3.83 52.35
N GLN A 162 -17.12 4.64 51.90
CA GLN A 162 -17.81 5.61 52.77
C GLN A 162 -18.54 4.92 53.93
N ALA A 163 -19.22 3.80 53.65
CA ALA A 163 -19.89 3.02 54.70
C ALA A 163 -18.90 2.44 55.71
N GLN A 164 -17.77 1.90 55.24
CA GLN A 164 -16.70 1.39 56.11
C GLN A 164 -16.08 2.49 56.97
N SER A 165 -15.81 3.67 56.40
CA SER A 165 -15.29 4.82 57.13
C SER A 165 -16.23 5.23 58.27
N LYS A 166 -17.54 5.29 57.99
CA LYS A 166 -18.55 5.63 59.01
C LYS A 166 -18.61 4.62 60.15
N ASP A 167 -18.47 3.33 59.85
CA ASP A 167 -18.41 2.28 60.90
C ASP A 167 -17.15 2.42 61.77
N LEU A 168 -16.00 2.74 61.16
CA LEU A 168 -14.77 3.01 61.90
C LEU A 168 -14.91 4.24 62.80
N ASP A 169 -15.50 5.33 62.31
CA ASP A 169 -15.75 6.52 63.12
C ASP A 169 -16.60 6.21 64.36
N LEU A 170 -17.66 5.40 64.19
CA LEU A 170 -18.50 4.96 65.31
C LEU A 170 -17.72 4.11 66.32
N LYS A 171 -16.84 3.22 65.84
CA LYS A 171 -15.98 2.41 66.71
C LYS A 171 -15.00 3.26 67.50
N VAL A 172 -14.40 4.28 66.87
CA VAL A 172 -13.49 5.23 67.54
C VAL A 172 -14.23 5.98 68.64
N VAL A 173 -15.41 6.54 68.36
CA VAL A 173 -16.25 7.19 69.38
C VAL A 173 -16.58 6.25 70.54
N GLY A 174 -16.86 4.98 70.24
CA GLY A 174 -17.10 3.95 71.26
C GLY A 174 -15.88 3.67 72.14
N VAL A 175 -14.67 3.69 71.57
CA VAL A 175 -13.41 3.55 72.32
C VAL A 175 -13.15 4.80 73.17
N ASP A 176 -13.30 5.99 72.60
CA ASP A 176 -13.13 7.26 73.34
C ASP A 176 -14.05 7.33 74.57
N THR A 177 -15.31 6.92 74.42
CA THR A 177 -16.26 6.85 75.53
C THR A 177 -15.79 5.90 76.63
N LYS A 178 -15.23 4.73 76.27
CA LYS A 178 -14.68 3.79 77.26
C LYS A 178 -13.45 4.34 77.96
N ILE A 179 -12.58 5.05 77.22
CA ILE A 179 -11.38 5.71 77.78
C ILE A 179 -11.80 6.76 78.81
N MET A 180 -12.73 7.67 78.46
CA MET A 180 -13.25 8.65 79.42
C MET A 180 -13.81 7.99 80.69
N GLY A 181 -14.53 6.88 80.54
CA GLY A 181 -15.05 6.13 81.68
C GLY A 181 -13.97 5.47 82.55
N LEU A 182 -12.83 5.09 81.96
CA LEU A 182 -11.66 4.60 82.70
C LEU A 182 -10.93 5.75 83.39
N ASP A 183 -10.73 6.88 82.72
CA ASP A 183 -10.09 8.07 83.30
C ASP A 183 -10.82 8.51 84.57
N THR A 184 -12.15 8.62 84.52
CA THR A 184 -12.96 8.95 85.70
C THR A 184 -12.81 7.92 86.84
N LYS A 185 -12.68 6.62 86.52
CA LYS A 185 -12.44 5.60 87.56
C LYS A 185 -11.05 5.73 88.18
N VAL A 186 -10.04 6.04 87.38
CA VAL A 186 -8.66 6.27 87.84
C VAL A 186 -8.61 7.48 88.76
N GLU A 187 -9.21 8.60 88.38
CA GLU A 187 -9.32 9.81 89.22
C GLU A 187 -9.97 9.49 90.58
N ASN A 188 -11.06 8.72 90.59
CA ASN A 188 -11.70 8.31 91.84
C ASN A 188 -10.77 7.43 92.71
N LEU A 189 -10.04 6.49 92.11
CA LEU A 189 -9.08 5.65 92.82
C LEU A 189 -7.93 6.48 93.41
N GLU A 190 -7.44 7.49 92.69
CA GLU A 190 -6.43 8.43 93.21
C GLU A 190 -6.94 9.19 94.44
N VAL A 191 -8.18 9.68 94.41
CA VAL A 191 -8.83 10.34 95.56
C VAL A 191 -8.95 9.38 96.75
N TYR A 192 -9.42 8.14 96.53
CA TYR A 192 -9.49 7.12 97.58
C TYR A 192 -8.11 6.80 98.16
N GLY A 193 -7.09 6.66 97.30
CA GLY A 193 -5.71 6.41 97.69
C GLY A 193 -5.15 7.51 98.58
N LYS A 194 -5.37 8.78 98.22
CA LYS A 194 -5.00 9.93 99.04
C LYS A 194 -5.67 9.89 100.42
N GLY A 195 -6.98 9.62 100.47
CA GLY A 195 -7.71 9.52 101.73
C GLY A 195 -7.25 8.36 102.64
N LEU A 196 -6.74 7.26 102.06
CA LEU A 196 -6.08 6.20 102.83
C LEU A 196 -4.72 6.64 103.36
N ASN A 197 -3.93 7.34 102.55
CA ASN A 197 -2.64 7.88 102.96
C ASN A 197 -2.79 8.84 104.16
N ASP A 198 -3.74 9.77 104.09
CA ASP A 198 -4.05 10.71 105.18
C ASP A 198 -4.41 9.97 106.49
N LYS A 199 -5.19 8.87 106.41
CA LYS A 199 -5.54 8.04 107.57
C LYS A 199 -4.31 7.31 108.14
N ILE A 200 -3.42 6.83 107.29
CA ILE A 200 -2.18 6.16 107.71
C ILE A 200 -1.28 7.17 108.43
N GLU A 201 -1.06 8.36 107.88
CA GLU A 201 -0.27 9.42 108.53
C GLU A 201 -0.83 9.81 109.91
N SER A 202 -2.16 9.88 110.03
CA SER A 202 -2.82 10.12 111.32
C SER A 202 -2.62 8.97 112.32
N LEU A 203 -2.69 7.71 111.86
CA LEU A 203 -2.42 6.55 112.69
C LEU A 203 -0.96 6.50 113.12
N ASP A 204 -0.03 6.77 112.21
CA ASP A 204 1.42 6.80 112.46
C ASP A 204 1.73 7.82 113.56
N SER A 205 1.16 9.03 113.46
CA SER A 205 1.27 10.07 114.49
C SER A 205 0.78 9.61 115.87
N LYS A 206 -0.38 8.94 115.94
CA LYS A 206 -0.92 8.39 117.19
C LYS A 206 -0.04 7.27 117.77
N VAL A 207 0.53 6.43 116.92
CA VAL A 207 1.45 5.37 117.34
C VAL A 207 2.73 5.97 117.93
N THR A 208 3.29 7.01 117.29
CA THR A 208 4.44 7.75 117.84
C THR A 208 4.11 8.37 119.20
N GLU A 209 2.92 8.97 119.37
CA GLU A 209 2.50 9.52 120.66
C GLU A 209 2.41 8.43 121.76
N ILE A 210 1.85 7.27 121.42
CA ILE A 210 1.77 6.12 122.32
C ILE A 210 3.18 5.61 122.67
N GLN A 211 4.10 5.54 121.70
CA GLN A 211 5.49 5.15 121.94
C GLN A 211 6.17 6.09 122.94
N ASN A 212 6.04 7.40 122.73
CA ASN A 212 6.57 8.42 123.64
C ASN A 212 5.98 8.28 125.06
N ASN A 213 4.66 8.06 125.16
CA ASN A 213 3.99 7.84 126.46
C ASN A 213 4.51 6.58 127.16
N MET A 214 4.72 5.48 126.43
CA MET A 214 5.30 4.25 126.99
C MET A 214 6.73 4.45 127.48
N GLU A 215 7.55 5.20 126.74
CA GLU A 215 8.92 5.53 127.15
C GLU A 215 8.92 6.36 128.44
N PHE A 216 8.08 7.40 128.53
CA PHE A 216 7.89 8.18 129.75
C PHE A 216 7.47 7.33 130.95
N ILE A 217 6.51 6.40 130.76
CA ILE A 217 6.07 5.48 131.82
C ILE A 217 7.22 4.57 132.25
N LYS A 218 7.94 3.98 131.30
CA LYS A 218 9.10 3.10 131.56
C LYS A 218 10.16 3.84 132.37
N ASP A 219 10.50 5.06 131.98
CA ASP A 219 11.48 5.88 132.71
C ASP A 219 10.99 6.22 134.11
N SER A 220 9.72 6.60 134.26
CA SER A 220 9.09 6.89 135.55
C SER A 220 9.10 5.67 136.48
N MET A 221 8.76 4.47 135.98
CA MET A 221 8.83 3.23 136.74
C MET A 221 10.25 2.87 137.14
N THR A 222 11.23 3.06 136.25
CA THR A 222 12.65 2.83 136.55
C THR A 222 13.11 3.71 137.71
N LEU A 223 12.72 4.98 137.72
CA LEU A 223 13.07 5.95 138.76
C LEU A 223 12.44 5.61 140.12
N LEU A 224 11.20 5.13 140.13
CA LEU A 224 10.51 4.64 141.33
C LEU A 224 11.22 3.41 141.93
N LEU A 225 11.61 2.46 141.10
CA LEU A 225 12.31 1.25 141.54
C LEU A 225 13.71 1.56 142.10
N GLN A 226 14.40 2.57 141.55
CA GLN A 226 15.67 3.05 142.11
C GLN A 226 15.49 3.69 143.50
N LYS A 227 14.42 4.46 143.72
CA LYS A 227 14.13 5.08 145.03
C LYS A 227 13.78 4.09 146.13
N ASN A 228 13.19 2.94 145.80
CA ASN A 228 12.78 1.93 146.79
C ASN A 228 13.90 0.95 147.18
N ASN A 229 15.06 1.00 146.51
CA ASN A 229 16.21 0.13 146.76
C ASN A 229 17.38 0.86 147.46
N GLN A 230 17.13 2.04 148.07
CA GLN A 230 18.05 2.80 148.94
C GLN A 230 17.53 2.80 150.37
#